data_AF-A0A2J8QNC8-F1
#
_entry.id   AF-A0A2J8QNC8-F1
#
_cell.length_a   1.000
_cell.length_b   1.000
_cell.length_c   1.000
_cell.angle_alpha   90.00
_cell.angle_beta   90.00
_cell.angle_gamma   90.00
#
_symmetry.space_group_name_H-M   'P 1'
#
loop_
_entity.id
_entity.type
_entity.pdbx_description
1 polymer ?
#
loop_
_entity_poly.entity_id
_entity_poly.type
_entity_poly.pdbx_seq_one_letter_code
_entity_poly.pdbx_strand_id
1 'polypeptide(L)' 'FREVGPKNSYIAYIEDHSGNGTFVNTELVGKGKRRPLNNNSEIALSLSRNKVVPVER' A
#
# COMPACT_ATOMS: atom_id res chain seq x y z
N PHE A 1 1.14 -6.79 -6.01
CA PHE A 1 1.88 -7.22 -7.23
C PHE A 1 3.33 -6.78 -7.10
N ARG A 2 4.28 -7.52 -7.69
CA ARG A 2 5.73 -7.21 -7.64
C ARG A 2 6.22 -6.94 -9.06
N GLU A 3 7.00 -5.89 -9.26
CA GLU A 3 7.62 -5.56 -10.55
C GLU A 3 9.15 -5.57 -10.45
N VAL A 4 9.82 -5.87 -11.55
CA VAL A 4 11.28 -5.84 -11.63
C VAL A 4 11.73 -4.38 -11.67
N GLY A 5 12.36 -3.95 -10.59
CA GLY A 5 13.01 -2.66 -10.45
C GLY A 5 14.47 -2.68 -10.91
N PRO A 6 15.16 -1.53 -10.78
CA PRO A 6 16.58 -1.44 -11.08
C PRO A 6 17.41 -2.50 -10.33
N LYS A 7 18.50 -2.96 -10.96
CA LYS A 7 19.42 -3.96 -10.39
C LYS A 7 18.78 -5.33 -10.09
N ASN A 8 17.76 -5.72 -10.88
CA ASN A 8 17.06 -6.99 -10.74
C ASN A 8 16.39 -7.17 -9.36
N SER A 9 16.00 -6.06 -8.74
CA SER A 9 15.28 -6.04 -7.46
C SER A 9 13.78 -6.15 -7.71
N TYR A 10 13.02 -6.67 -6.73
CA TYR A 10 11.56 -6.68 -6.81
C TYR A 10 11.00 -5.49 -6.01
N ILE A 11 10.21 -4.65 -6.67
CA ILE A 11 9.49 -3.54 -6.04
C ILE A 11 8.06 -3.99 -5.77
N ALA A 12 7.63 -3.88 -4.51
CA ALA A 12 6.26 -4.10 -4.10
C ALA A 12 5.45 -2.80 -4.25
N TYR A 13 4.19 -2.95 -4.59
CA TYR A 13 3.27 -1.84 -4.81
C TYR A 13 1.89 -2.20 -4.28
N ILE A 14 1.15 -1.16 -3.94
CA ILE A 14 -0.26 -1.21 -3.55
C ILE A 14 -1.07 -0.35 -4.50
N GLU A 15 -2.26 -0.83 -4.84
CA GLU A 15 -3.25 -0.13 -5.65
C GLU A 15 -4.59 -0.22 -4.93
N ASP A 16 -5.27 0.93 -4.80
CA ASP A 16 -6.54 1.01 -4.08
C ASP A 16 -7.71 0.93 -5.07
N HIS A 17 -8.51 -0.12 -4.97
CA HIS A 17 -9.74 -0.30 -5.76
C HIS A 17 -11.01 -0.07 -4.93
N SER A 18 -10.86 0.37 -3.67
CA SER A 18 -11.96 0.45 -2.72
C SER A 18 -12.85 1.69 -2.93
N GLY A 19 -14.08 1.63 -2.42
CA GLY A 19 -14.98 2.78 -2.35
C GLY A 19 -14.70 3.70 -1.17
N ASN A 20 -14.26 3.14 -0.04
CA ASN A 20 -14.07 3.86 1.23
C ASN A 20 -12.61 4.24 1.52
N GLY A 21 -11.69 3.89 0.63
CA GLY A 21 -10.28 4.22 0.73
C GLY A 21 -9.44 3.14 1.40
N THR A 22 -8.22 3.00 0.87
CA THR A 22 -7.11 2.27 1.48
C THR A 22 -6.04 3.27 1.90
N PHE A 23 -5.52 3.14 3.12
CA PHE A 23 -4.53 4.05 3.68
C PHE A 23 -3.21 3.31 3.93
N VAL A 24 -2.10 3.97 3.63
CA VAL A 24 -0.74 3.52 3.95
C VAL A 24 -0.11 4.55 4.86
N ASN A 25 0.32 4.16 6.06
CA ASN A 25 0.88 5.06 7.07
C ASN A 25 -0.02 6.28 7.31
N THR A 26 -1.34 6.03 7.46
CA THR A 26 -2.41 7.03 7.60
C THR A 26 -2.71 7.91 6.38
N GLU A 27 -1.92 7.83 5.30
CA GLU A 27 -2.16 8.55 4.05
C GLU A 27 -3.06 7.76 3.11
N LEU A 28 -4.08 8.42 2.53
CA LEU A 28 -4.95 7.82 1.53
C LEU A 28 -4.16 7.48 0.26
N VAL A 29 -4.24 6.23 -0.21
CA VAL A 29 -3.74 5.82 -1.53
C VAL A 29 -4.62 6.42 -2.63
N GLY A 30 -5.93 6.19 -2.55
CA GLY A 30 -6.95 6.75 -3.42
C GLY A 30 -7.37 5.80 -4.55
N LYS A 31 -8.67 5.74 -4.84
CA LYS A 31 -9.25 4.81 -5.82
C LYS A 31 -8.60 4.95 -7.20
N GLY A 32 -8.17 3.82 -7.77
CA GLY A 32 -7.46 3.73 -9.05
C GLY A 32 -6.02 4.26 -9.01
N LYS A 33 -5.53 4.70 -7.85
CA LYS A 33 -4.14 5.14 -7.68
C LYS A 33 -3.29 3.99 -7.14
N ARG A 34 -2.04 4.03 -7.57
CA ARG A 34 -1.02 3.05 -7.24
C ARG A 34 0.22 3.75 -6.71
N ARG A 35 0.84 3.20 -5.66
CA ARG A 35 2.12 3.71 -5.11
C ARG A 35 3.05 2.58 -4.67
N PRO A 36 4.37 2.82 -4.62
CA PRO A 36 5.32 1.87 -4.03
C PRO A 36 4.98 1.57 -2.57
N LEU A 37 5.16 0.31 -2.17
CA LEU A 37 4.94 -0.17 -0.82
C LEU A 37 6.28 -0.48 -0.16
N ASN A 38 6.58 0.22 0.93
CA ASN A 38 7.81 0.04 1.68
C ASN A 38 7.65 -1.06 2.73
N ASN A 39 8.77 -1.60 3.21
CA ASN A 39 8.74 -2.52 4.34
C ASN A 39 8.22 -1.80 5.59
N ASN A 40 7.52 -2.51 6.47
CA ASN A 40 6.96 -1.99 7.71
C ASN A 40 5.91 -0.88 7.51
N SER A 41 5.39 -0.72 6.30
CA SER A 41 4.21 0.12 6.06
C SER A 41 3.00 -0.44 6.81
N GLU A 42 2.19 0.45 7.38
CA GLU A 42 0.92 0.11 8.03
C GLU A 42 -0.23 0.32 7.05
N ILE A 43 -1.08 -0.69 6.87
CA ILE A 43 -2.26 -0.59 6.02
C ILE A 43 -3.51 -0.46 6.88
N ALA A 44 -4.35 0.53 6.57
CA ALA A 44 -5.68 0.70 7.15
C ALA A 44 -6.76 0.72 6.05
N LEU A 45 -7.95 0.25 6.38
CA LEU A 45 -9.09 0.14 5.44
C LEU A 45 -10.25 1.01 5.91
N SER A 46 -10.87 1.75 4.98
CA SER A 46 -12.02 2.65 5.17
C SER A 46 -11.79 3.87 6.08
N LEU A 47 -10.99 3.72 7.14
CA LEU A 47 -10.64 4.77 8.08
C LEU A 47 -9.12 4.75 8.30
N SER A 48 -8.49 5.92 8.32
CA SER A 48 -7.02 6.05 8.41
C SER A 48 -6.40 5.47 9.69
N ARG A 49 -7.20 5.28 10.75
CA ARG A 49 -6.77 4.74 12.05
C ARG A 49 -7.28 3.32 12.32
N ASN A 50 -8.01 2.72 11.39
CA ASN A 50 -8.45 1.32 11.49
C ASN A 50 -7.35 0.40 10.98
N LYS A 51 -6.24 0.29 11.72
CA LYS A 51 -5.07 -0.52 11.33
C LYS A 51 -5.50 -1.97 11.16
N VAL A 52 -5.24 -2.55 9.98
CA VAL A 52 -5.66 -3.92 9.66
C VAL A 52 -4.46 -4.87 9.63
N VAL A 53 -3.31 -4.44 9.11
CA VAL A 53 -2.13 -5.32 8.99
C VAL A 53 -0.82 -4.53 8.88
N PRO A 54 0.26 -4.97 9.55
CA PRO A 54 1.63 -4.59 9.21
C PRO A 54 2.12 -5.32 7.95
N VAL A 55 2.93 -4.64 7.12
CA VAL A 55 3.54 -5.24 5.92
C VAL A 55 4.93 -5.77 6.25
N GLU A 56 5.05 -7.10 6.32
CA GLU A 56 6.33 -7.82 6.39
C GLU A 56 6.69 -8.36 4.99
N ARG A 57 7.99 -8.38 4.65
CA ARG A 57 8.50 -8.76 3.32
C ARG A 57 8.58 -10.27 3.08
#